data_AF-A0A956VXB6-F1
#
_entry.id   AF-A0A956VXB6-F1
#
_cell.length_a   1.000
_cell.length_b   1.000
_cell.length_c   1.000
_cell.angle_alpha   90.00
_cell.angle_beta   90.00
_cell.angle_gamma   90.00
#
_symmetry.space_group_name_H-M   'P 1'
#
loop_
_entity.id
_entity.type
_entity.pdbx_description
1 polymer ?
#
loop_
_entity_poly.entity_id
_entity_poly.type
_entity_poly.pdbx_seq_one_letter_code
_entity_poly.pdbx_strand_id
1 'polypeptide(L)'
;ALAYLRRHREKVAGIILANTRADADDDAAKERRQGLADRLRSEGNFLADSPPPLLSDGASQELRDRVSTIIRRQEAEAIARASLAMAGRADSRGDLGGIDVPALVITSSADTLISPDLSKEMADAIPGARLETIDGAGHLSNLEAPEAFDALVRDFVSKIES
;
A
#
# COMPACT_ATOMS: atom_id res chain seq x y z
N ALA A 1 -0.38 0.51 -9.29
CA ALA A 1 -1.63 0.84 -9.99
C ALA A 1 -1.54 2.14 -10.82
N LEU A 2 -1.30 3.31 -10.20
CA LEU A 2 -1.25 4.61 -10.90
C LEU A 2 -0.28 4.65 -12.11
N ALA A 3 0.95 4.15 -11.94
CA ALA A 3 1.93 4.10 -13.03
C ALA A 3 1.49 3.23 -14.23
N TYR A 4 0.67 2.20 -13.99
CA TYR A 4 0.10 1.36 -15.04
C TYR A 4 -1.06 2.08 -15.73
N LEU A 5 -1.96 2.70 -14.96
CA LEU A 5 -3.07 3.49 -15.49
C LEU A 5 -2.57 4.61 -16.42
N ARG A 6 -1.51 5.33 -16.04
CA ARG A 6 -0.88 6.36 -16.89
C ARG A 6 -0.41 5.85 -18.25
N ARG A 7 0.00 4.59 -18.34
CA ARG A 7 0.60 4.00 -19.56
C ARG A 7 -0.39 3.20 -20.40
N HIS A 8 -1.43 2.66 -19.78
CA HIS A 8 -2.31 1.64 -20.35
C HIS A 8 -3.76 1.88 -19.96
N ARG A 9 -4.21 3.15 -20.01
CA ARG A 9 -5.55 3.55 -19.61
C ARG A 9 -6.65 2.74 -20.29
N GLU A 10 -6.46 2.42 -21.56
CA GLU A 10 -7.38 1.63 -22.39
C GLU A 10 -7.59 0.20 -21.89
N LYS A 11 -6.72 -0.30 -21.01
CA LYS A 11 -6.78 -1.66 -20.44
C LYS A 11 -7.30 -1.69 -19.01
N VAL A 12 -7.68 -0.54 -18.44
CA VAL A 12 -8.13 -0.45 -17.04
C VAL A 12 -9.62 -0.16 -17.02
N ALA A 13 -10.40 -1.10 -16.46
CA ALA A 13 -11.84 -0.94 -16.23
C ALA A 13 -12.15 -0.30 -14.86
N GLY A 14 -11.23 -0.40 -13.90
CA GLY A 14 -11.32 0.22 -12.59
C GLY A 14 -10.03 0.06 -11.79
N ILE A 15 -9.88 0.81 -10.71
CA ILE A 15 -8.66 0.84 -9.89
C ILE A 15 -8.98 0.73 -8.40
N ILE A 16 -8.23 -0.11 -7.70
CA ILE A 16 -8.24 -0.19 -6.23
C ILE A 16 -6.90 0.32 -5.70
N LEU A 17 -6.95 1.24 -4.75
CA LEU A 17 -5.80 1.84 -4.08
C LEU A 17 -5.94 1.57 -2.57
N ALA A 18 -5.20 0.59 -2.06
CA ALA A 18 -5.32 0.13 -0.68
C ALA A 18 -4.05 0.46 0.13
N ASN A 19 -4.23 1.05 1.32
CA ASN A 19 -3.16 1.35 2.28
C ASN A 19 -1.93 1.99 1.61
N THR A 20 -2.16 3.04 0.81
CA THR A 20 -1.15 3.60 -0.08
C THR A 20 -1.21 5.11 -0.13
N ARG A 21 -0.23 5.72 -0.82
CA ARG A 21 -0.10 7.17 -0.97
C ARG A 21 0.35 7.54 -2.37
N ALA A 22 -0.05 8.72 -2.84
CA ALA A 22 0.24 9.20 -4.20
C ALA A 22 1.47 10.11 -4.28
N ASP A 23 1.77 10.87 -3.23
CA ASP A 23 2.88 11.81 -3.15
C ASP A 23 4.25 11.10 -3.17
N ALA A 24 5.30 11.82 -3.57
CA ALA A 24 6.66 11.29 -3.54
C ALA A 24 7.21 11.22 -2.10
N ASP A 25 8.26 10.43 -1.91
CA ASP A 25 9.05 10.50 -0.69
C ASP A 25 9.73 11.88 -0.58
N ASP A 26 9.74 12.45 0.62
CA ASP A 26 10.60 13.58 0.96
C ASP A 26 12.07 13.13 1.09
N ASP A 27 13.00 14.08 1.24
CA ASP A 27 14.43 13.74 1.28
C ASP A 27 14.81 12.87 2.48
N ALA A 28 14.13 13.05 3.62
CA ALA A 28 14.33 12.22 4.80
C ALA A 28 13.85 10.77 4.57
N ALA A 29 12.71 10.59 3.88
CA ALA A 29 12.20 9.28 3.50
C ALA A 29 13.13 8.59 2.49
N LYS A 30 13.64 9.32 1.49
CA LYS A 30 14.64 8.79 0.54
C LYS A 30 15.90 8.32 1.27
N GLU A 31 16.41 9.11 2.21
CA GLU A 31 17.58 8.74 3.02
C GLU A 31 17.30 7.48 3.86
N ARG A 32 16.15 7.41 4.54
CA ARG A 32 15.74 6.20 5.27
C ARG A 32 15.67 4.96 4.36
N ARG A 33 15.16 5.11 3.14
CA ARG A 33 15.08 4.00 2.17
C ARG A 33 16.44 3.57 1.64
N GLN A 34 17.34 4.52 1.41
CA GLN A 34 18.73 4.25 1.04
C GLN A 34 19.43 3.48 2.16
N GLY A 35 19.34 3.97 3.40
CA GLY A 35 19.92 3.28 4.56
C GLY A 35 19.33 1.88 4.78
N LEU A 36 18.03 1.69 4.57
CA LEU A 36 17.41 0.36 4.58
C LEU A 36 18.00 -0.56 3.51
N ALA A 37 18.16 -0.07 2.28
CA ALA A 37 18.71 -0.85 1.18
C ALA A 37 20.17 -1.26 1.44
N ASP A 38 20.97 -0.35 1.97
CA ASP A 38 22.38 -0.61 2.29
C ASP A 38 22.50 -1.67 3.40
N ARG A 39 21.69 -1.56 4.46
CA ARG A 39 21.64 -2.56 5.54
C ARG A 39 21.18 -3.93 5.05
N LEU A 40 20.15 -4.01 4.22
CA LEU A 40 19.69 -5.28 3.65
C LEU A 40 20.79 -5.97 2.83
N ARG A 41 21.61 -5.20 2.11
CA ARG A 41 22.74 -5.72 1.33
C ARG A 41 23.90 -6.21 2.19
N SER A 42 24.17 -5.57 3.33
CA SER A 42 25.27 -5.94 4.21
C SER A 42 24.90 -7.02 5.24
N GLU A 43 23.68 -6.97 5.79
CA GLU A 43 23.24 -7.79 6.92
C GLU A 43 22.32 -8.94 6.49
N GLY A 44 21.84 -8.95 5.24
CA GLY A 44 20.78 -9.85 4.80
C GLY A 44 19.39 -9.40 5.29
N ASN A 45 18.40 -10.28 5.15
CA ASN A 45 17.00 -9.95 5.44
C ASN A 45 16.69 -10.00 6.95
N PHE A 46 17.10 -8.95 7.68
CA PHE A 46 16.81 -8.79 9.11
C PHE A 46 15.33 -8.43 9.41
N LEU A 47 14.55 -8.04 8.40
CA LEU A 47 13.17 -7.59 8.57
C LEU A 47 12.23 -8.73 9.00
N ALA A 48 12.62 -9.99 8.83
CA ALA A 48 11.84 -11.12 9.30
C ALA A 48 11.81 -11.22 10.85
N ASP A 49 12.86 -10.73 11.51
CA ASP A 49 12.99 -10.76 12.96
C ASP A 49 12.57 -9.42 13.60
N SER A 50 12.62 -8.33 12.82
CA SER A 50 12.12 -7.01 13.21
C SER A 50 11.33 -6.40 12.04
N PRO A 51 10.07 -6.83 11.85
CA PRO A 51 9.23 -6.31 10.77
C PRO A 51 8.86 -4.85 11.02
N PRO A 52 8.60 -4.07 9.96
CA PRO A 52 8.00 -2.75 10.10
C PRO A 52 6.60 -2.85 10.73
N PRO A 53 6.00 -1.73 11.19
CA PRO A 53 4.67 -1.72 11.81
C PRO A 53 3.56 -1.97 10.76
N LEU A 54 3.46 -3.22 10.31
CA LEU A 54 2.60 -3.68 9.22
C LEU A 54 1.19 -4.06 9.69
N LEU A 55 1.02 -4.30 10.98
CA LEU A 55 -0.20 -4.79 11.60
C LEU A 55 -0.58 -3.86 12.75
N SER A 56 -1.85 -3.86 13.15
CA SER A 56 -2.27 -3.11 14.34
C SER A 56 -1.63 -3.69 15.61
N ASP A 57 -1.71 -2.95 16.72
CA ASP A 57 -1.33 -3.47 18.04
C ASP A 57 -2.20 -4.66 18.48
N GLY A 58 -3.44 -4.74 17.98
CA GLY A 58 -4.40 -5.81 18.28
C GLY A 58 -4.20 -7.11 17.49
N ALA A 59 -3.29 -7.13 16.49
CA ALA A 59 -3.09 -8.31 15.66
C ALA A 59 -2.62 -9.54 16.46
N SER A 60 -3.18 -10.71 16.13
CA SER A 60 -2.85 -11.98 16.78
C SER A 60 -1.39 -12.38 16.56
N GLN A 61 -0.82 -13.15 17.49
CA GLN A 61 0.53 -13.68 17.33
C GLN A 61 0.67 -14.57 16.09
N GLU A 62 -0.36 -15.37 15.79
CA GLU A 62 -0.40 -16.21 14.59
C GLU A 62 -0.26 -15.37 13.30
N LEU A 63 -0.97 -14.24 13.21
CA LEU A 63 -0.87 -13.36 12.06
C LEU A 63 0.51 -12.69 11.98
N ARG A 64 1.07 -12.27 13.13
CA ARG A 64 2.44 -11.72 13.21
C ARG A 64 3.46 -12.75 12.69
N ASP A 65 3.38 -14.00 13.15
CA ASP A 65 4.27 -15.09 12.72
C ASP A 65 4.13 -15.39 11.23
N ARG A 66 2.90 -15.36 10.71
CA ARG A 66 2.61 -15.52 9.28
C ARG A 66 3.24 -14.38 8.46
N VAL A 67 3.11 -13.13 8.89
CA VAL A 67 3.74 -11.98 8.22
C VAL A 67 5.27 -12.10 8.25
N SER A 68 5.86 -12.42 9.40
CA SER A 68 7.30 -12.67 9.51
C SER A 68 7.78 -13.79 8.59
N THR A 69 6.99 -14.86 8.44
CA THR A 69 7.29 -15.95 7.50
C THR A 69 7.25 -15.49 6.04
N ILE A 70 6.28 -14.65 5.66
CA ILE A 70 6.20 -14.06 4.31
C ILE A 70 7.44 -13.19 4.04
N ILE A 71 7.83 -12.36 5.00
CA ILE A 71 9.02 -11.50 4.90
C ILE A 71 10.28 -12.34 4.78
N ARG A 72 10.43 -13.40 5.59
CA ARG A 72 11.61 -14.28 5.58
C ARG A 72 11.86 -14.97 4.23
N ARG A 73 10.81 -15.18 3.43
CA ARG A 73 10.91 -15.77 2.08
C ARG A 73 11.41 -14.81 1.00
N GLN A 74 11.56 -13.53 1.33
CA GLN A 74 12.06 -12.53 0.38
C GLN A 74 13.58 -12.45 0.42
N GLU A 75 14.19 -12.33 -0.76
CA GLU A 75 15.62 -12.05 -0.89
C GLU A 75 15.94 -10.63 -0.44
N ALA A 76 17.03 -10.46 0.32
CA ALA A 76 17.40 -9.15 0.84
C ALA A 76 17.64 -8.11 -0.28
N GLU A 77 18.29 -8.52 -1.38
CA GLU A 77 18.50 -7.64 -2.54
C GLU A 77 17.18 -7.26 -3.23
N ALA A 78 16.17 -8.14 -3.24
CA ALA A 78 14.87 -7.82 -3.81
C ALA A 78 14.17 -6.72 -2.99
N ILE A 79 14.22 -6.82 -1.65
CA ILE A 79 13.68 -5.79 -0.76
C ILE A 79 14.48 -4.48 -0.90
N ALA A 80 15.81 -4.55 -0.97
CA ALA A 80 16.67 -3.38 -1.14
C ALA A 80 16.32 -2.62 -2.43
N ARG A 81 16.16 -3.33 -3.55
CA ARG A 81 15.73 -2.73 -4.82
C ARG A 81 14.33 -2.14 -4.76
N ALA A 82 13.39 -2.79 -4.08
CA ALA A 82 12.05 -2.25 -3.88
C ALA A 82 12.09 -0.95 -3.06
N SER A 83 12.92 -0.90 -2.01
CA SER A 83 13.16 0.31 -1.21
C SER A 83 13.67 1.47 -2.08
N LEU A 84 14.71 1.23 -2.88
CA LEU A 84 15.27 2.25 -3.78
C LEU A 84 14.28 2.68 -4.88
N ALA A 85 13.48 1.74 -5.40
CA ALA A 85 12.45 2.05 -6.37
C ALA A 85 11.35 2.96 -5.79
N MET A 86 11.00 2.78 -4.51
CA MET A 86 10.09 3.69 -3.81
C MET A 86 10.71 5.08 -3.59
N ALA A 87 12.00 5.15 -3.23
CA ALA A 87 12.71 6.42 -3.06
C ALA A 87 12.78 7.25 -4.36
N GLY A 88 12.92 6.57 -5.51
CA GLY A 88 12.93 7.18 -6.84
C GLY A 88 11.54 7.38 -7.45
N ARG A 89 10.45 7.06 -6.73
CA ARG A 89 9.09 7.15 -7.27
C ARG A 89 8.67 8.60 -7.44
N ALA A 90 8.18 8.93 -8.63
CA ALA A 90 7.61 10.25 -8.92
C ALA A 90 6.31 10.49 -8.14
N ASP A 91 6.07 11.76 -7.80
CA ASP A 91 4.81 12.23 -7.26
C ASP A 91 3.69 11.96 -8.27
N SER A 92 2.59 11.36 -7.81
CA SER A 92 1.43 11.02 -8.64
C SER A 92 0.15 11.77 -8.23
N ARG A 93 0.23 12.76 -7.33
CA ARG A 93 -0.93 13.56 -6.91
C ARG A 93 -1.55 14.32 -8.09
N GLY A 94 -0.70 14.84 -8.98
CA GLY A 94 -1.15 15.54 -10.19
C GLY A 94 -1.92 14.67 -11.18
N ASP A 95 -1.81 13.34 -11.08
CA ASP A 95 -2.51 12.41 -11.97
C ASP A 95 -3.91 12.02 -11.47
N LEU A 96 -4.21 12.24 -10.18
CA LEU A 96 -5.41 11.73 -9.54
C LEU A 96 -6.69 12.32 -10.14
N GLY A 97 -6.69 13.62 -10.46
CA GLY A 97 -7.81 14.30 -11.10
C GLY A 97 -8.11 13.83 -12.53
N GLY A 98 -7.15 13.14 -13.16
CA GLY A 98 -7.30 12.57 -14.50
C GLY A 98 -7.80 11.12 -14.51
N ILE A 99 -8.05 10.52 -13.34
CA ILE A 99 -8.59 9.17 -13.24
C ILE A 99 -10.09 9.22 -13.60
N ASP A 100 -10.42 8.62 -14.73
CA ASP A 100 -11.73 8.58 -15.39
C ASP A 100 -12.32 7.16 -15.43
N VAL A 101 -11.81 6.26 -14.59
CA VAL A 101 -12.36 4.92 -14.33
C VAL A 101 -12.91 4.88 -12.91
N PRO A 102 -13.87 3.98 -12.61
CA PRO A 102 -14.27 3.68 -11.25
C PRO A 102 -13.05 3.45 -10.34
N ALA A 103 -13.04 4.11 -9.19
CA ALA A 103 -11.94 4.06 -8.24
C ALA A 103 -12.44 3.75 -6.83
N LEU A 104 -11.79 2.77 -6.20
CA LEU A 104 -11.96 2.45 -4.78
C LEU A 104 -10.66 2.74 -4.04
N VAL A 105 -10.73 3.55 -3.00
CA VAL A 105 -9.65 3.79 -2.05
C VAL A 105 -9.99 3.07 -0.76
N ILE A 106 -9.12 2.17 -0.32
CA ILE A 106 -9.27 1.42 0.94
C ILE A 106 -8.18 1.89 1.90
N THR A 107 -8.56 2.28 3.10
CA THR A 107 -7.65 2.59 4.20
C THR A 107 -8.03 1.81 5.44
N SER A 108 -7.22 1.88 6.50
CA SER A 108 -7.54 1.25 7.77
C SER A 108 -7.20 2.16 8.94
N SER A 109 -8.01 2.12 10.00
CA SER A 109 -7.97 3.15 11.06
C SER A 109 -6.74 3.06 11.96
N ALA A 110 -6.03 1.93 11.97
CA ALA A 110 -4.82 1.71 12.77
C ALA A 110 -3.54 1.60 11.90
N ASP A 111 -3.59 2.05 10.64
CA ASP A 111 -2.39 2.16 9.79
C ASP A 111 -1.49 3.30 10.30
N THR A 112 -0.34 2.92 10.86
CA THR A 112 0.70 3.85 11.32
C THR A 112 1.82 4.04 10.30
N LEU A 113 1.86 3.22 9.24
CA LEU A 113 2.87 3.30 8.21
C LEU A 113 2.47 4.32 7.13
N ILE A 114 1.18 4.37 6.81
CA ILE A 114 0.57 5.34 5.90
C ILE A 114 -0.65 5.92 6.59
N SER A 115 -0.61 7.22 6.89
CA SER A 115 -1.73 7.91 7.54
C SER A 115 -3.02 7.73 6.72
N PRO A 116 -4.15 7.41 7.35
CA PRO A 116 -5.46 7.39 6.68
C PRO A 116 -5.82 8.70 5.98
N ASP A 117 -5.27 9.84 6.46
CA ASP A 117 -5.47 11.15 5.83
C ASP A 117 -4.94 11.18 4.39
N LEU A 118 -3.85 10.46 4.09
CA LEU A 118 -3.30 10.39 2.73
C LEU A 118 -4.24 9.62 1.79
N SER A 119 -4.88 8.57 2.28
CA SER A 119 -5.92 7.86 1.53
C SER A 119 -7.13 8.75 1.29
N LYS A 120 -7.53 9.55 2.30
CA LYS A 120 -8.60 10.53 2.17
C LYS A 120 -8.28 11.60 1.14
N GLU A 121 -7.09 12.18 1.18
CA GLU A 121 -6.62 13.15 0.17
C GLU A 121 -6.66 12.55 -1.24
N MET A 122 -6.26 11.29 -1.39
CA MET A 122 -6.34 10.60 -2.68
C MET A 122 -7.78 10.46 -3.17
N ALA A 123 -8.69 10.02 -2.30
CA ALA A 123 -10.10 9.87 -2.66
C ALA A 123 -10.76 11.21 -3.02
N ASP A 124 -10.48 12.26 -2.25
CA ASP A 124 -11.02 13.61 -2.49
C ASP A 124 -10.51 14.19 -3.83
N ALA A 125 -9.32 13.77 -4.30
CA ALA A 125 -8.73 14.21 -5.57
C ALA A 125 -9.16 13.40 -6.80
N ILE A 126 -9.77 12.22 -6.62
CA ILE A 126 -10.20 11.36 -7.72
C ILE A 126 -11.70 11.56 -7.99
N PRO A 127 -12.11 11.96 -9.21
CA PRO A 127 -13.52 12.12 -9.54
C PRO A 127 -14.33 10.83 -9.33
N GLY A 128 -15.32 10.90 -8.45
CA GLY A 128 -16.21 9.76 -8.18
C GLY A 128 -15.57 8.59 -7.43
N ALA A 129 -14.39 8.77 -6.82
CA ALA A 129 -13.81 7.72 -5.98
C ALA A 129 -14.69 7.44 -4.76
N ARG A 130 -14.73 6.16 -4.39
CA ARG A 130 -15.28 5.70 -3.11
C ARG A 130 -14.13 5.49 -2.13
N LEU A 131 -14.24 6.08 -0.94
CA LEU A 131 -13.33 5.84 0.17
C LEU A 131 -13.99 4.90 1.18
N GLU A 132 -13.28 3.84 1.56
CA GLU A 132 -13.71 2.87 2.56
C GLU A 132 -12.63 2.70 3.62
N THR A 133 -13.02 2.70 4.90
CA THR A 133 -12.11 2.52 6.04
C THR A 133 -12.41 1.20 6.74
N ILE A 134 -11.38 0.38 6.92
CA ILE A 134 -11.44 -0.83 7.73
C ILE A 134 -11.01 -0.49 9.15
N ASP A 135 -11.97 -0.51 10.07
CA ASP A 135 -11.74 -0.17 11.47
C ASP A 135 -10.87 -1.22 12.18
N GLY A 136 -9.91 -0.73 12.98
CA GLY A 136 -9.05 -1.55 13.84
C GLY A 136 -7.88 -2.26 13.15
N ALA A 137 -7.85 -2.32 11.81
CA ALA A 137 -6.77 -2.98 11.08
C ALA A 137 -5.55 -2.06 10.87
N GLY A 138 -4.35 -2.66 10.81
CA GLY A 138 -3.11 -1.97 10.45
C GLY A 138 -2.90 -1.85 8.95
N HIS A 139 -1.65 -1.67 8.53
CA HIS A 139 -1.26 -1.46 7.13
C HIS A 139 -1.63 -2.61 6.20
N LEU A 140 -1.50 -3.86 6.65
CA LEU A 140 -1.89 -5.05 5.92
C LEU A 140 -3.35 -5.41 6.19
N SER A 141 -4.26 -4.47 5.94
CA SER A 141 -5.70 -4.62 6.20
C SER A 141 -6.31 -5.86 5.53
N ASN A 142 -5.78 -6.24 4.36
CA ASN A 142 -6.16 -7.44 3.63
C ASN A 142 -5.76 -8.76 4.31
N LEU A 143 -4.80 -8.74 5.23
CA LEU A 143 -4.40 -9.92 6.03
C LEU A 143 -5.03 -9.90 7.42
N GLU A 144 -5.24 -8.71 7.99
CA GLU A 144 -5.74 -8.54 9.35
C GLU A 144 -7.27 -8.58 9.46
N ALA A 145 -7.97 -8.06 8.45
CA ALA A 145 -9.43 -8.11 8.35
C ALA A 145 -9.86 -8.58 6.95
N PRO A 146 -9.50 -9.83 6.56
CA PRO A 146 -9.68 -10.31 5.20
C PRO A 146 -11.16 -10.33 4.77
N GLU A 147 -12.10 -10.64 5.66
CA GLU A 147 -13.53 -10.65 5.33
C GLU A 147 -14.05 -9.27 4.95
N ALA A 148 -13.65 -8.23 5.69
CA ALA A 148 -14.02 -6.85 5.41
C ALA A 148 -13.37 -6.36 4.11
N PHE A 149 -12.07 -6.61 3.95
CA PHE A 149 -11.33 -6.24 2.73
C PHE A 149 -11.91 -6.93 1.48
N ASP A 150 -12.14 -8.24 1.54
CA ASP A 150 -12.66 -9.01 0.42
C ASP A 150 -14.09 -8.60 0.05
N ALA A 151 -14.93 -8.24 1.03
CA ALA A 151 -16.27 -7.74 0.77
C ALA A 151 -16.24 -6.44 -0.04
N LEU A 152 -15.35 -5.50 0.31
CA LEU A 152 -15.17 -4.24 -0.42
C LEU A 152 -14.69 -4.47 -1.86
N VAL A 153 -13.72 -5.38 -2.04
CA VAL A 153 -13.19 -5.73 -3.37
C VAL A 153 -14.27 -6.39 -4.22
N ARG A 154 -15.01 -7.37 -3.69
CA ARG A 154 -16.08 -8.08 -4.43
C ARG A 154 -17.22 -7.14 -4.81
N ASP A 155 -17.65 -6.28 -3.90
CA ASP A 155 -18.68 -5.28 -4.18
C ASP A 155 -18.23 -4.32 -5.30
N PHE A 156 -16.96 -3.88 -5.29
CA PHE A 156 -16.44 -3.00 -6.32
C PHE A 156 -16.32 -3.69 -7.68
N VAL A 157 -15.75 -4.90 -7.73
CA VAL A 157 -15.58 -5.65 -8.97
C VAL A 157 -16.94 -5.95 -9.63
N SER A 158 -17.95 -6.35 -8.84
CA SER A 158 -19.28 -6.65 -9.39
C SER A 158 -19.96 -5.45 -10.06
N LYS A 159 -19.63 -4.22 -9.64
CA LYS A 159 -20.14 -2.97 -10.22
C LYS A 159 -19.42 -2.52 -11.49
N ILE A 160 -18.24 -3.09 -11.80
CA ILE A 160 -17.45 -2.76 -13.01
C ILE A 160 -17.70 -3.77 -14.13
N GLU A 161 -18.06 -5.01 -13.79
CA GLU A 161 -18.37 -6.07 -14.76
C GLU A 161 -19.78 -5.95 -15.37
N SER A 162 -20.57 -4.93 -14.98
CA SER A 162 -21.93 -4.65 -15.47
C SER A 162 -21.93 -3.53 -16.52
#